data_AF-A0A519STB8-F1
#
_entry.id   AF-A0A519STB8-F1
#
_cell.length_a   1.000
_cell.length_b   1.000
_cell.length_c   1.000
_cell.angle_alpha   90.00
_cell.angle_beta   90.00
_cell.angle_gamma   90.00
#
_symmetry.space_group_name_H-M   'P 1'
#
loop_
_entity.id
_entity.type
_entity.pdbx_description
1 polymer ?
#
loop_
_entity_poly.entity_id
_entity_poly.type
_entity_poly.pdbx_seq_one_letter_code
_entity_poly.pdbx_strand_id
1 'polypeptide(L)'
;MNPLVDIRRLDQSLWLDFISRKVLTNGELKRRIDEDALRGVTSNPAIFEKAIGGSSDYDETIKEQAQQGKSAEEIYVGLAVADVQAACDLFKGLYDSHDNSSDGYVSLEVSPKLAHDTEGTVAEGRQLWKDVARPNVMIKVPATVEGLPAIRTLISEGINVNVTLIFGLDRYKAVAEAFIAGLEDRLKAGQSLEGIDSVASFFLSRIDVLLDPQLEKIAAEGGEKGQLAEKLVGEVALASAKQAYQLYKEIFAGPRWQALA
;
A
#
# COMPACT_ATOMS: atom_id res chain seq x y z
N MET A 1 -25.01 15.07 2.34
CA MET A 1 -24.29 14.38 1.24
C MET A 1 -22.86 14.22 1.74
N ASN A 2 -22.39 12.99 1.97
CA ASN A 2 -21.03 12.73 2.47
C ASN A 2 -20.14 12.44 1.26
N PRO A 3 -19.23 13.35 0.84
CA PRO A 3 -18.41 13.15 -0.35
C PRO A 3 -17.57 11.87 -0.31
N LEU A 4 -17.20 11.42 0.91
CA LEU A 4 -16.45 10.18 1.12
C LEU A 4 -17.29 8.94 0.75
N VAL A 5 -18.60 9.02 0.94
CA VAL A 5 -19.55 7.97 0.51
C VAL A 5 -19.83 8.09 -0.98
N ASP A 6 -19.97 9.30 -1.52
CA ASP A 6 -20.34 9.51 -2.92
C ASP A 6 -19.26 9.10 -3.91
N ILE A 7 -17.97 9.15 -3.52
CA ILE A 7 -16.85 8.75 -4.38
C ILE A 7 -16.95 7.29 -4.85
N ARG A 8 -17.64 6.43 -4.10
CA ARG A 8 -17.89 5.04 -4.48
C ARG A 8 -18.71 4.91 -5.77
N ARG A 9 -19.49 5.92 -6.13
CA ARG A 9 -20.20 5.95 -7.42
C ARG A 9 -19.25 6.04 -8.62
N LEU A 10 -17.98 6.38 -8.37
CA LEU A 10 -16.91 6.46 -9.34
C LEU A 10 -15.99 5.23 -9.29
N ASP A 11 -16.39 4.15 -8.61
CA ASP A 11 -15.61 2.91 -8.47
C ASP A 11 -14.22 3.14 -7.83
N GLN A 12 -14.19 4.02 -6.83
CA GLN A 12 -12.98 4.37 -6.09
C GLN A 12 -13.16 4.10 -4.60
N SER A 13 -12.26 3.31 -4.05
CA SER A 13 -12.17 3.05 -2.60
C SER A 13 -11.26 4.07 -1.92
N LEU A 14 -11.66 4.48 -0.71
CA LEU A 14 -10.89 5.37 0.15
C LEU A 14 -10.22 4.57 1.26
N TRP A 15 -8.90 4.69 1.35
CA TRP A 15 -8.10 4.08 2.41
C TRP A 15 -7.46 5.17 3.27
N LEU A 16 -7.29 4.87 4.55
CA LEU A 16 -6.70 5.79 5.52
C LEU A 16 -5.21 5.51 5.64
N ASP A 17 -4.37 6.48 5.30
CA ASP A 17 -2.91 6.40 5.46
C ASP A 17 -2.46 6.80 6.88
N PHE A 18 -2.99 6.07 7.86
CA PHE A 18 -2.75 6.29 9.28
C PHE A 18 -3.19 5.07 10.09
N ILE A 19 -2.41 4.71 11.11
CA ILE A 19 -2.79 3.74 12.12
C ILE A 19 -2.24 4.17 13.49
N SER A 20 -3.05 4.04 14.53
CA SER A 20 -2.62 4.18 15.93
C SER A 20 -3.52 3.38 16.85
N ARG A 21 -2.95 2.88 17.95
CA ARG A 21 -3.68 2.06 18.92
C ARG A 21 -4.94 2.74 19.46
N LYS A 22 -4.89 4.05 19.74
CA LYS A 22 -6.07 4.82 20.14
C LYS A 22 -7.21 4.78 19.12
N VAL A 23 -6.91 4.95 17.83
CA VAL A 23 -7.94 4.95 16.77
C VAL A 23 -8.57 3.57 16.59
N LEU A 24 -7.82 2.51 16.90
CA LEU A 24 -8.31 1.12 16.88
C LEU A 24 -9.24 0.82 18.06
N THR A 25 -8.95 1.36 19.25
CA THR A 25 -9.64 0.97 20.50
C THR A 25 -10.78 1.90 20.90
N ASN A 26 -10.78 3.17 20.47
CA ASN A 26 -11.80 4.15 20.87
C ASN A 26 -13.07 4.14 20.00
N GLY A 27 -13.18 3.23 19.04
CA GLY A 27 -14.32 3.09 18.13
C GLY A 27 -14.28 4.01 16.90
N GLU A 28 -13.31 4.91 16.78
CA GLU A 28 -13.23 5.87 15.66
C GLU A 28 -13.01 5.16 14.32
N LEU A 29 -12.13 4.15 14.25
CA LEU A 29 -11.94 3.40 13.00
C LEU A 29 -13.23 2.71 12.56
N LYS A 30 -13.93 2.05 13.50
CA LYS A 30 -15.21 1.39 13.22
C LYS A 30 -16.25 2.37 12.70
N ARG A 31 -16.35 3.54 13.33
CA ARG A 31 -17.23 4.62 12.89
C ARG A 31 -16.93 5.07 11.46
N ARG A 32 -15.65 5.24 11.10
CA ARG A 32 -15.24 5.61 9.73
C ARG A 32 -15.56 4.53 8.69
N ILE A 33 -15.45 3.26 9.06
CA ILE A 33 -15.84 2.13 8.19
C ILE A 33 -17.34 2.20 7.89
N ASP A 34 -18.16 2.44 8.91
CA ASP A 34 -19.62 2.42 8.82
C ASP A 34 -20.21 3.69 8.20
N GLU A 35 -19.72 4.87 8.58
CA GLU A 35 -20.33 6.17 8.26
C GLU A 35 -19.63 6.91 7.11
N ASP A 36 -18.31 6.75 7.00
CA ASP A 36 -17.46 7.50 6.06
C ASP A 36 -17.00 6.66 4.86
N ALA A 37 -17.55 5.45 4.71
CA ALA A 37 -17.21 4.50 3.65
C ALA A 37 -15.70 4.22 3.54
N LEU A 38 -14.99 4.20 4.68
CA LEU A 38 -13.59 3.80 4.70
C LEU A 38 -13.45 2.32 4.30
N ARG A 39 -12.46 2.01 3.47
CA ARG A 39 -12.29 0.69 2.82
C ARG A 39 -10.94 0.02 3.04
N GLY A 40 -10.01 0.67 3.71
CA GLY A 40 -8.76 0.04 4.09
C GLY A 40 -7.88 0.98 4.88
N VAL A 41 -6.75 0.47 5.36
CA VAL A 41 -5.75 1.24 6.09
C VAL A 41 -4.37 0.90 5.58
N THR A 42 -3.52 1.90 5.43
CA THR A 42 -2.09 1.71 5.19
C THR A 42 -1.28 2.14 6.39
N SER A 43 -0.25 1.35 6.70
CA SER A 43 0.82 1.74 7.61
C SER A 43 2.14 1.85 6.85
N ASN A 44 3.14 2.41 7.52
CA ASN A 44 4.55 2.42 7.13
C ASN A 44 5.38 2.74 8.39
N PRO A 45 6.71 2.55 8.36
CA PRO A 45 7.54 2.76 9.55
C PRO A 45 7.44 4.17 10.14
N ALA A 46 7.26 5.21 9.32
CA ALA A 46 7.12 6.59 9.81
C ALA A 46 5.75 6.85 10.48
N ILE A 47 4.69 6.15 10.07
CA ILE A 47 3.40 6.21 10.76
C ILE A 47 3.52 5.56 12.14
N PHE A 48 4.16 4.39 12.25
CA PHE A 48 4.37 3.73 13.54
C PHE A 48 5.32 4.50 14.44
N GLU A 49 6.39 5.11 13.92
CA GLU A 49 7.28 5.97 14.70
C GLU A 49 6.50 7.09 15.39
N LYS A 50 5.62 7.79 14.65
CA LYS A 50 4.76 8.83 15.22
C LYS A 50 3.72 8.28 16.20
N ALA A 51 3.11 7.14 15.90
CA ALA A 51 2.08 6.56 16.77
C ALA A 51 2.67 6.08 18.10
N ILE A 52 3.80 5.37 18.04
CA ILE A 52 4.48 4.79 19.20
C ILE A 52 5.20 5.88 19.98
N GLY A 53 5.98 6.75 19.32
CA GLY A 53 6.73 7.80 19.99
C GLY A 53 5.89 9.00 20.43
N GLY A 54 4.73 9.21 19.81
CA GLY A 54 3.84 10.36 20.07
C GLY A 54 2.70 10.09 21.05
N SER A 55 2.63 8.91 21.67
CA SER A 55 1.56 8.54 22.60
C SER A 55 2.06 7.66 23.74
N SER A 56 1.28 7.56 24.82
CA SER A 56 1.51 6.61 25.91
C SER A 56 0.79 5.27 25.71
N ASP A 57 0.12 5.06 24.56
CA ASP A 57 -0.74 3.91 24.32
C ASP A 57 0.04 2.57 24.27
N TYR A 58 1.36 2.65 24.12
CA TYR A 58 2.26 1.52 23.94
C TYR A 58 3.15 1.23 25.16
N ASP A 59 3.19 2.15 26.14
CA ASP A 59 4.18 2.17 27.22
C ASP A 59 4.18 0.88 28.06
N GLU A 60 2.99 0.40 28.43
CA GLU A 60 2.84 -0.82 29.24
C GLU A 60 3.37 -2.03 28.48
N THR A 61 2.96 -2.21 27.21
CA THR A 61 3.43 -3.32 26.38
C THR A 61 4.94 -3.26 26.13
N ILE A 62 5.49 -2.07 25.88
CA ILE A 62 6.94 -1.87 25.70
C ILE A 62 7.69 -2.27 26.97
N LYS A 63 7.22 -1.81 28.13
CA LYS A 63 7.85 -2.12 29.43
C LYS A 63 7.82 -3.61 29.73
N GLU A 64 6.68 -4.27 29.53
CA GLU A 64 6.54 -5.71 29.75
C GLU A 64 7.45 -6.52 28.83
N GLN A 65 7.51 -6.17 27.54
CA GLN A 65 8.36 -6.89 26.59
C GLN A 65 9.85 -6.63 26.80
N ALA A 66 10.22 -5.42 27.18
CA ALA A 66 11.60 -5.11 27.56
C ALA A 66 12.04 -5.90 28.81
N GLN A 67 11.15 -6.08 29.80
CA GLN A 67 11.41 -6.93 30.97
C GLN A 67 11.58 -8.41 30.63
N GLN A 68 11.01 -8.87 29.51
CA GLN A 68 11.22 -10.21 28.96
C GLN A 68 12.52 -10.34 28.17
N GLY A 69 13.32 -9.27 28.05
CA GLY A 69 14.61 -9.28 27.35
C GLY A 69 14.50 -9.17 25.82
N LYS A 70 13.34 -8.79 25.27
CA LYS A 70 13.18 -8.57 23.83
C LYS A 70 13.95 -7.34 23.38
N SER A 71 14.52 -7.40 22.18
CA SER A 71 15.14 -6.27 21.49
C SER A 71 14.10 -5.24 21.03
N ALA A 72 14.57 -4.02 20.74
CA ALA A 72 13.69 -2.96 20.23
C ALA A 72 12.99 -3.32 18.91
N GLU A 73 13.65 -4.09 18.04
CA GLU A 73 13.10 -4.55 16.78
C GLU A 73 12.00 -5.60 17.00
N GLU A 74 12.23 -6.58 17.88
CA GLU A 74 11.21 -7.56 18.27
C GLU A 74 9.99 -6.90 18.93
N ILE A 75 10.22 -5.88 19.76
CA ILE A 75 9.15 -5.10 20.38
C ILE A 75 8.35 -4.37 19.30
N TYR A 76 9.03 -3.61 18.43
CA TYR A 76 8.38 -2.88 17.34
C TYR A 76 7.53 -3.80 16.46
N VAL A 77 8.10 -4.92 15.99
CA VAL A 77 7.37 -5.88 15.15
C VAL A 77 6.14 -6.42 15.89
N GLY A 78 6.28 -6.77 17.16
CA GLY A 78 5.15 -7.23 17.98
C GLY A 78 4.03 -6.20 18.12
N LEU A 79 4.37 -4.92 18.32
CA LEU A 79 3.39 -3.84 18.41
C LEU A 79 2.69 -3.60 17.06
N ALA A 80 3.46 -3.53 15.97
CA ALA A 80 2.95 -3.30 14.63
C ALA A 80 2.01 -4.44 14.17
N VAL A 81 2.41 -5.69 14.41
CA VAL A 81 1.58 -6.87 14.12
C VAL A 81 0.28 -6.84 14.92
N ALA A 82 0.32 -6.53 16.21
CA ALA A 82 -0.88 -6.48 17.05
C ALA A 82 -1.87 -5.40 16.59
N ASP A 83 -1.37 -4.20 16.26
CA ASP A 83 -2.21 -3.11 15.77
C ASP A 83 -2.81 -3.45 14.38
N VAL A 84 -2.03 -4.07 13.49
CA VAL A 84 -2.51 -4.52 12.17
C VAL A 84 -3.54 -5.65 12.30
N GLN A 85 -3.35 -6.59 13.22
CA GLN A 85 -4.35 -7.63 13.52
C GLN A 85 -5.68 -7.03 13.96
N ALA A 86 -5.64 -6.07 14.90
CA ALA A 86 -6.84 -5.40 15.37
C ALA A 86 -7.54 -4.62 14.24
N ALA A 87 -6.78 -3.95 13.37
CA ALA A 87 -7.33 -3.28 12.20
C ALA A 87 -7.96 -4.29 11.21
N CYS A 88 -7.27 -5.38 10.89
CA CYS A 88 -7.80 -6.46 10.04
C CYS A 88 -9.11 -7.02 10.58
N ASP A 89 -9.20 -7.23 11.90
CA ASP A 89 -10.40 -7.74 12.57
C ASP A 89 -11.57 -6.75 12.47
N LEU A 90 -11.32 -5.44 12.57
CA LEU A 90 -12.34 -4.40 12.35
C LEU A 90 -12.83 -4.33 10.90
N PHE A 91 -11.95 -4.59 9.92
CA PHE A 91 -12.30 -4.63 8.50
C PHE A 91 -12.85 -5.98 8.02
N LYS A 92 -12.82 -7.03 8.85
CA LYS A 92 -13.19 -8.39 8.44
C LYS A 92 -14.60 -8.48 7.82
N GLY A 93 -15.58 -7.80 8.42
CA GLY A 93 -16.95 -7.81 7.90
C GLY A 93 -17.08 -7.20 6.49
N LEU A 94 -16.20 -6.25 6.14
CA LEU A 94 -16.14 -5.67 4.80
C LEU A 94 -15.40 -6.62 3.83
N TYR A 95 -14.27 -7.18 4.26
CA TYR A 95 -13.50 -8.13 3.45
C TYR A 95 -14.31 -9.39 3.08
N ASP A 96 -15.12 -9.91 4.01
CA ASP A 96 -15.95 -11.09 3.78
C ASP A 96 -17.21 -10.77 2.93
N SER A 97 -17.49 -9.50 2.62
CA SER A 97 -18.73 -9.12 1.93
C SER A 97 -18.68 -9.48 0.44
N HIS A 98 -19.73 -10.12 -0.07
CA HIS A 98 -19.82 -10.60 -1.45
C HIS A 98 -20.06 -9.50 -2.50
N ASP A 99 -20.17 -8.24 -2.08
CA ASP A 99 -20.39 -7.09 -2.97
C ASP A 99 -19.07 -6.63 -3.62
N ASN A 100 -18.40 -7.57 -4.29
CA ASN A 100 -17.34 -7.34 -5.28
C ASN A 100 -16.16 -6.44 -4.85
N SER A 101 -15.89 -6.30 -3.55
CA SER A 101 -14.95 -5.30 -3.07
C SER A 101 -13.59 -5.90 -2.71
N SER A 102 -12.58 -5.58 -3.51
CA SER A 102 -11.14 -5.59 -3.15
C SER A 102 -10.83 -4.61 -2.00
N ASP A 103 -11.65 -4.64 -0.95
CA ASP A 103 -11.65 -3.75 0.19
C ASP A 103 -11.49 -4.54 1.50
N GLY A 104 -11.35 -3.82 2.59
CA GLY A 104 -11.13 -4.37 3.92
C GLY A 104 -9.68 -4.76 4.17
N TYR A 105 -8.74 -4.30 3.35
CA TYR A 105 -7.33 -4.62 3.49
C TYR A 105 -6.59 -3.67 4.44
N VAL A 106 -5.60 -4.22 5.14
CA VAL A 106 -4.67 -3.46 5.99
C VAL A 106 -3.24 -3.77 5.59
N SER A 107 -2.46 -2.73 5.29
CA SER A 107 -1.07 -2.92 4.86
C SER A 107 -0.07 -2.84 6.03
N LEU A 108 0.91 -3.75 6.04
CA LEU A 108 2.09 -3.74 6.91
C LEU A 108 3.36 -3.83 6.07
N GLU A 109 4.29 -2.88 6.25
CA GLU A 109 5.50 -2.78 5.43
C GLU A 109 6.66 -3.60 5.97
N VAL A 110 7.39 -4.24 5.06
CA VAL A 110 8.71 -4.84 5.33
C VAL A 110 9.71 -3.78 5.79
N SER A 111 10.77 -4.20 6.45
CA SER A 111 11.87 -3.37 6.90
C SER A 111 12.50 -2.62 5.72
N PRO A 112 12.61 -1.28 5.77
CA PRO A 112 13.28 -0.50 4.72
C PRO A 112 14.75 -0.88 4.51
N LYS A 113 15.38 -1.54 5.50
CA LYS A 113 16.76 -2.02 5.39
C LYS A 113 16.92 -3.12 4.32
N LEU A 114 15.83 -3.78 3.96
CA LEU A 114 15.78 -4.87 2.99
C LEU A 114 15.41 -4.40 1.58
N ALA A 115 15.25 -3.09 1.34
CA ALA A 115 14.80 -2.55 0.06
C ALA A 115 15.68 -2.95 -1.15
N HIS A 116 16.92 -3.37 -0.92
CA HIS A 116 17.87 -3.87 -1.93
C HIS A 116 18.28 -5.33 -1.71
N ASP A 117 17.47 -6.08 -0.95
CA ASP A 117 17.67 -7.51 -0.68
C ASP A 117 16.38 -8.27 -1.00
N THR A 118 16.37 -8.91 -2.17
CA THR A 118 15.24 -9.72 -2.64
C THR A 118 14.92 -10.85 -1.67
N GLU A 119 15.94 -11.62 -1.25
CA GLU A 119 15.74 -12.82 -0.43
C GLU A 119 15.30 -12.46 0.98
N GLY A 120 15.92 -11.42 1.56
CA GLY A 120 15.51 -10.86 2.85
C GLY A 120 14.08 -10.33 2.82
N THR A 121 13.71 -9.57 1.78
CA THR A 121 12.33 -9.05 1.60
C THR A 121 11.30 -10.18 1.52
N VAL A 122 11.59 -11.23 0.76
CA VAL A 122 10.70 -12.39 0.65
C VAL A 122 10.59 -13.12 1.99
N ALA A 123 11.71 -13.35 2.68
CA ALA A 123 11.73 -14.03 3.97
C ALA A 123 10.91 -13.27 5.02
N GLU A 124 11.11 -11.96 5.13
CA GLU A 124 10.37 -11.12 6.06
C GLU A 124 8.89 -10.99 5.66
N GLY A 125 8.58 -10.84 4.37
CA GLY A 125 7.21 -10.79 3.89
C GLY A 125 6.41 -12.05 4.25
N ARG A 126 6.99 -13.23 4.10
CA ARG A 126 6.40 -14.51 4.55
C ARG A 126 6.22 -14.55 6.07
N GLN A 127 7.20 -14.06 6.81
CA GLN A 127 7.16 -14.05 8.28
C GLN A 127 6.06 -13.11 8.79
N LEU A 128 5.97 -11.88 8.26
CA LEU A 128 4.91 -10.93 8.61
C LEU A 128 3.52 -11.44 8.22
N TRP A 129 3.37 -12.06 7.04
CA TRP A 129 2.12 -12.70 6.63
C TRP A 129 1.66 -13.75 7.65
N LYS A 130 2.60 -14.60 8.08
CA LYS A 130 2.37 -15.63 9.09
C LYS A 130 2.06 -15.04 10.47
N ASP A 131 2.76 -13.99 10.89
CA ASP A 131 2.60 -13.40 12.22
C ASP A 131 1.29 -12.62 12.34
N VAL A 132 0.91 -11.89 11.29
CA VAL A 132 -0.39 -11.21 11.25
C VAL A 132 -1.52 -12.24 11.19
N ALA A 133 -1.39 -13.31 10.40
CA ALA A 133 -2.36 -14.40 10.33
C ALA A 133 -3.81 -13.91 10.12
N ARG A 134 -4.00 -13.01 9.16
CA ARG A 134 -5.32 -12.53 8.70
C ARG A 134 -5.33 -12.47 7.17
N PRO A 135 -6.41 -12.94 6.51
CA PRO A 135 -6.44 -13.03 5.04
C PRO A 135 -6.48 -11.67 4.36
N ASN A 136 -6.94 -10.64 5.07
CA ASN A 136 -7.04 -9.26 4.59
C ASN A 136 -5.82 -8.39 4.96
N VAL A 137 -4.69 -8.98 5.35
CA VAL A 137 -3.43 -8.21 5.41
C VAL A 137 -2.86 -8.08 4.01
N MET A 138 -2.19 -6.96 3.72
CA MET A 138 -1.28 -6.81 2.58
C MET A 138 0.14 -6.57 3.08
N ILE A 139 1.09 -7.34 2.57
CA ILE A 139 2.51 -7.07 2.84
C ILE A 139 2.95 -5.95 1.89
N LYS A 140 3.39 -4.84 2.46
CA LYS A 140 3.78 -3.68 1.69
C LYS A 140 5.26 -3.77 1.33
N VAL A 141 5.56 -3.75 0.02
CA VAL A 141 6.91 -3.97 -0.52
C VAL A 141 7.29 -2.81 -1.45
N PRO A 142 8.45 -2.16 -1.25
CA PRO A 142 8.96 -1.12 -2.15
C PRO A 142 9.19 -1.62 -3.58
N ALA A 143 8.80 -0.82 -4.57
CA ALA A 143 9.03 -1.10 -6.00
C ALA A 143 10.48 -0.78 -6.45
N THR A 144 11.48 -1.20 -5.68
CA THR A 144 12.89 -1.15 -6.10
C THR A 144 13.15 -2.20 -7.19
N VAL A 145 14.35 -2.20 -7.78
CA VAL A 145 14.73 -3.25 -8.74
C VAL A 145 14.70 -4.62 -8.07
N GLU A 146 15.20 -4.71 -6.84
CA GLU A 146 15.23 -5.92 -6.02
C GLU A 146 13.85 -6.28 -5.44
N GLY A 147 12.98 -5.28 -5.21
CA GLY A 147 11.61 -5.51 -4.77
C GLY A 147 10.73 -6.21 -5.81
N LEU A 148 10.94 -5.99 -7.11
CA LEU A 148 10.13 -6.62 -8.17
C LEU A 148 10.10 -8.16 -8.13
N PRO A 149 11.26 -8.86 -8.10
CA PRO A 149 11.24 -10.32 -7.96
C PRO A 149 10.67 -10.77 -6.61
N ALA A 150 10.82 -9.99 -5.54
CA ALA A 150 10.20 -10.30 -4.26
C ALA A 150 8.67 -10.23 -4.34
N ILE A 151 8.12 -9.19 -4.97
CA ILE A 151 6.67 -9.03 -5.22
C ILE A 151 6.13 -10.23 -6.00
N ARG A 152 6.77 -10.59 -7.13
CA ARG A 152 6.36 -11.77 -7.93
C ARG A 152 6.33 -13.04 -7.09
N THR A 153 7.38 -13.27 -6.29
CA THR A 153 7.50 -14.46 -5.44
C THR A 153 6.38 -14.51 -4.41
N LEU A 154 6.15 -13.43 -3.67
CA LEU A 154 5.10 -13.35 -2.65
C LEU A 154 3.70 -13.55 -3.25
N ILE A 155 3.40 -12.91 -4.38
CA ILE A 155 2.12 -13.11 -5.10
C ILE A 155 1.96 -14.57 -5.54
N SER A 156 3.02 -15.20 -6.06
CA SER A 156 2.96 -16.61 -6.47
C SER A 156 2.65 -17.56 -5.30
N GLU A 157 3.03 -17.16 -4.08
CA GLU A 157 2.76 -17.90 -2.85
C GLU A 157 1.36 -17.64 -2.29
N GLY A 158 0.61 -16.70 -2.87
CA GLY A 158 -0.73 -16.33 -2.45
C GLY A 158 -0.75 -15.30 -1.32
N ILE A 159 0.31 -14.51 -1.19
CA ILE A 159 0.40 -13.40 -0.24
C ILE A 159 -0.08 -12.13 -0.94
N ASN A 160 -1.01 -11.40 -0.32
CA ASN A 160 -1.47 -10.11 -0.84
C ASN A 160 -0.37 -9.05 -0.68
N VAL A 161 -0.13 -8.25 -1.72
CA VAL A 161 0.98 -7.29 -1.72
C VAL A 161 0.51 -5.87 -2.01
N ASN A 162 0.86 -4.92 -1.15
CA ASN A 162 0.78 -3.50 -1.47
C ASN A 162 2.13 -3.04 -2.01
N VAL A 163 2.23 -2.82 -3.32
CA VAL A 163 3.48 -2.35 -3.91
C VAL A 163 3.60 -0.84 -3.73
N THR A 164 4.65 -0.38 -3.05
CA THR A 164 4.83 1.04 -2.67
C THR A 164 5.99 1.72 -3.39
N LEU A 165 6.11 3.04 -3.24
CA LEU A 165 7.19 3.87 -3.80
C LEU A 165 7.28 3.83 -5.34
N ILE A 166 6.14 3.87 -6.01
CA ILE A 166 6.06 3.97 -7.48
C ILE A 166 5.93 5.45 -7.87
N PHE A 167 6.88 5.97 -8.65
CA PHE A 167 6.92 7.37 -9.05
C PHE A 167 6.87 7.60 -10.57
N GLY A 168 7.06 6.54 -11.36
CA GLY A 168 7.24 6.64 -12.81
C GLY A 168 6.54 5.52 -13.56
N LEU A 169 6.19 5.80 -14.81
CA LEU A 169 5.38 4.91 -15.66
C LEU A 169 6.08 3.58 -15.96
N ASP A 170 7.39 3.60 -16.21
CA ASP A 170 8.14 2.36 -16.46
C ASP A 170 8.20 1.47 -15.23
N ARG A 171 8.30 2.07 -14.04
CA ARG A 171 8.22 1.31 -12.79
C ARG A 171 6.82 0.73 -12.59
N TYR A 172 5.78 1.50 -12.87
CA TYR A 172 4.40 1.01 -12.82
C TYR A 172 4.19 -0.22 -13.73
N LYS A 173 4.67 -0.17 -14.98
CA LYS A 173 4.63 -1.32 -15.91
C LYS A 173 5.35 -2.54 -15.34
N ALA A 174 6.55 -2.34 -14.79
CA ALA A 174 7.33 -3.43 -14.21
C ALA A 174 6.65 -4.06 -12.98
N VAL A 175 5.96 -3.25 -12.16
CA VAL A 175 5.13 -3.72 -11.04
C VAL A 175 3.94 -4.54 -11.54
N ALA A 176 3.20 -4.05 -12.53
CA ALA A 176 2.08 -4.77 -13.11
C ALA A 176 2.51 -6.11 -13.74
N GLU A 177 3.67 -6.13 -14.42
CA GLU A 177 4.26 -7.36 -14.94
C GLU A 177 4.65 -8.33 -13.81
N ALA A 178 5.26 -7.86 -12.72
CA ALA A 178 5.62 -8.71 -11.59
C ALA A 178 4.39 -9.36 -10.94
N PHE A 179 3.28 -8.62 -10.83
CA PHE A 179 2.00 -9.12 -10.33
C PHE A 179 1.42 -10.21 -11.26
N ILE A 180 1.28 -9.91 -12.55
CA ILE A 180 0.73 -10.87 -13.53
C ILE A 180 1.59 -12.13 -13.59
N ALA A 181 2.92 -11.99 -13.64
CA ALA A 181 3.84 -13.12 -13.67
C ALA A 181 3.76 -13.97 -12.39
N GLY A 182 3.52 -13.35 -11.22
CA GLY A 182 3.30 -14.07 -9.96
C GLY A 182 2.04 -14.94 -10.00
N LEU A 183 0.93 -14.39 -10.51
CA LEU A 183 -0.31 -15.15 -10.71
C LEU A 183 -0.12 -16.29 -11.72
N GLU A 184 0.60 -16.04 -12.82
CA GLU A 184 0.92 -17.06 -13.82
C GLU A 184 1.77 -18.21 -13.24
N ASP A 185 2.77 -17.90 -12.42
CA ASP A 185 3.60 -18.91 -11.76
C ASP A 185 2.77 -19.78 -10.82
N ARG A 186 1.86 -19.16 -10.06
CA ARG A 186 0.95 -19.86 -9.17
C ARG A 186 -0.01 -20.79 -9.92
N LEU A 187 -0.61 -20.30 -11.00
CA LEU A 187 -1.50 -21.09 -11.84
C LEU A 187 -0.77 -22.27 -12.48
N LYS A 188 0.47 -22.07 -12.96
CA LYS A 188 1.32 -23.16 -13.49
C LYS A 188 1.67 -24.20 -12.43
N ALA A 189 1.76 -23.80 -11.16
CA ALA A 189 1.93 -24.71 -10.03
C ALA A 189 0.62 -25.43 -9.62
N GLY A 190 -0.49 -25.18 -10.31
CA GLY A 190 -1.79 -25.80 -10.02
C GLY A 190 -2.48 -25.26 -8.76
N GLN A 191 -2.09 -24.08 -8.29
CA GLN A 191 -2.65 -23.46 -7.09
C GLN A 191 -3.76 -22.45 -7.43
N SER A 192 -4.75 -22.32 -6.54
CA SER A 192 -5.89 -21.38 -6.72
C SER A 192 -5.43 -19.92 -6.69
N LEU A 193 -6.02 -19.09 -7.56
CA LEU A 193 -5.83 -17.63 -7.55
C LEU A 193 -6.83 -16.90 -6.62
N GLU A 194 -7.78 -17.63 -6.04
CA GLU A 194 -8.80 -17.06 -5.16
C GLU A 194 -8.18 -16.41 -3.92
N GLY A 195 -8.66 -15.21 -3.58
CA GLY A 195 -8.26 -14.47 -2.39
C GLY A 195 -6.91 -13.74 -2.51
N ILE A 196 -6.32 -13.69 -3.72
CA ILE A 196 -5.09 -12.93 -4.00
C ILE A 196 -5.45 -11.56 -4.56
N ASP A 197 -4.92 -10.52 -3.91
CA ASP A 197 -5.12 -9.13 -4.30
C ASP A 197 -3.83 -8.32 -4.15
N SER A 198 -3.72 -7.24 -4.92
CA SER A 198 -2.58 -6.35 -4.92
C SER A 198 -2.95 -4.93 -5.34
N VAL A 199 -2.36 -3.95 -4.65
CA VAL A 199 -2.46 -2.54 -5.02
C VAL A 199 -1.10 -1.97 -5.42
N ALA A 200 -1.09 -1.07 -6.41
CA ALA A 200 0.09 -0.35 -6.84
C ALA A 200 0.03 1.11 -6.36
N SER A 201 0.66 1.40 -5.22
CA SER A 201 0.68 2.74 -4.61
C SER A 201 1.57 3.70 -5.41
N PHE A 202 0.97 4.37 -6.40
CA PHE A 202 1.59 5.40 -7.23
C PHE A 202 1.55 6.77 -6.53
N PHE A 203 2.72 7.34 -6.26
CA PHE A 203 2.87 8.58 -5.50
C PHE A 203 2.59 9.80 -6.38
N LEU A 204 1.91 10.80 -5.82
CA LEU A 204 1.55 12.02 -6.53
C LEU A 204 2.36 13.24 -6.04
N SER A 205 2.07 13.72 -4.82
CA SER A 205 2.61 15.00 -4.33
C SER A 205 4.13 15.13 -4.38
N ARG A 206 4.87 14.03 -4.21
CA ARG A 206 6.34 14.03 -4.27
C ARG A 206 6.89 14.37 -5.66
N ILE A 207 6.12 14.15 -6.72
CA ILE A 207 6.49 14.49 -8.11
C ILE A 207 6.48 16.01 -8.26
N ASP A 208 5.37 16.67 -7.90
CA ASP A 208 5.22 18.11 -8.04
C ASP A 208 6.17 18.86 -7.10
N VAL A 209 6.36 18.40 -5.86
CA VAL A 209 7.36 18.97 -4.92
C VAL A 209 8.78 18.99 -5.52
N LEU A 210 9.14 18.01 -6.36
CA LEU A 210 10.45 17.97 -7.01
C LEU A 210 10.52 18.84 -8.27
N LEU A 211 9.43 18.91 -9.04
CA LEU A 211 9.43 19.49 -10.38
C LEU A 211 8.96 20.95 -10.41
N ASP A 212 8.01 21.33 -9.56
CA ASP A 212 7.45 22.68 -9.53
C ASP A 212 8.51 23.76 -9.34
N PRO A 213 9.49 23.65 -8.42
CA PRO A 213 10.55 24.67 -8.30
C PRO A 213 11.38 24.85 -9.58
N GLN A 214 11.53 23.78 -10.37
CA GLN A 214 12.25 23.84 -11.64
C GLN A 214 11.39 24.49 -12.73
N LEU A 215 10.09 24.18 -12.75
CA LEU A 215 9.12 24.80 -13.64
C LEU A 215 8.93 26.29 -13.34
N GLU A 216 8.84 26.67 -12.08
CA GLU A 216 8.77 28.07 -11.64
C GLU A 216 10.00 28.87 -12.08
N LYS A 217 11.19 28.28 -12.00
CA LYS A 217 12.42 28.91 -12.50
C LYS A 217 12.35 29.16 -14.01
N ILE A 218 11.87 28.18 -14.79
CA ILE A 218 11.68 28.32 -16.24
C ILE A 218 10.59 29.35 -16.54
N ALA A 219 9.51 29.36 -15.76
CA ALA A 219 8.43 30.34 -15.87
C ALA A 219 8.95 31.77 -15.72
N ALA A 220 9.84 31.99 -14.74
CA ALA A 220 10.47 33.27 -14.48
C ALA A 220 11.40 33.76 -15.61
N GLU A 221 11.94 32.87 -16.45
CA GLU A 221 12.75 33.25 -17.63
C GLU A 221 11.89 33.89 -18.75
N GLY A 222 10.56 33.71 -18.70
CA GLY A 222 9.62 34.30 -19.65
C GLY A 222 9.65 33.65 -21.04
N GLY A 223 9.05 34.35 -22.02
CA GLY A 223 8.88 33.84 -23.38
C GLY A 223 7.91 32.65 -23.47
N GLU A 224 7.92 31.96 -24.62
CA GLU A 224 7.01 30.84 -24.90
C GLU A 224 7.23 29.67 -23.93
N LYS A 225 8.50 29.35 -23.62
CA LYS A 225 8.85 28.29 -22.66
C LYS A 225 8.40 28.62 -21.25
N GLY A 226 8.55 29.87 -20.81
CA GLY A 226 8.11 30.29 -19.49
C GLY A 226 6.58 30.19 -19.34
N GLN A 227 5.82 30.64 -20.34
CA GLN A 227 4.36 30.51 -20.36
C GLN A 227 3.87 29.05 -20.36
N LEU A 228 4.62 28.15 -21.00
CA LEU A 228 4.32 26.73 -20.95
C LEU A 228 4.63 26.16 -19.55
N ALA A 229 5.77 26.50 -18.96
CA ALA A 229 6.16 26.01 -17.65
C ALA A 229 5.18 26.44 -16.54
N GLU A 230 4.70 27.69 -16.59
CA GLU A 230 3.69 28.20 -15.65
C GLU A 230 2.41 27.36 -15.65
N LYS A 231 1.98 26.86 -16.81
CA LYS A 231 0.79 25.98 -16.94
C LYS A 231 1.03 24.56 -16.45
N LEU A 232 2.28 24.16 -16.23
CA LEU A 232 2.64 22.79 -15.82
C LEU A 232 2.87 22.66 -14.31
N VAL A 233 3.03 23.78 -13.58
CA VAL A 233 3.17 23.78 -12.12
C VAL A 233 1.93 23.14 -11.49
N GLY A 234 2.12 22.11 -10.67
CA GLY A 234 1.05 21.35 -10.02
C GLY A 234 0.26 20.40 -10.92
N GLU A 235 0.63 20.25 -12.20
CA GLU A 235 -0.08 19.38 -13.15
C GLU A 235 0.66 18.08 -13.44
N VAL A 236 1.95 17.98 -13.11
CA VAL A 236 2.79 16.86 -13.56
C VAL A 236 2.41 15.55 -12.87
N ALA A 237 2.15 15.56 -11.57
CA ALA A 237 1.71 14.37 -10.85
C ALA A 237 0.36 13.86 -11.37
N LEU A 238 -0.60 14.78 -11.61
CA LEU A 238 -1.93 14.43 -12.14
C LEU A 238 -1.83 13.87 -13.55
N ALA A 239 -1.01 14.47 -14.42
CA ALA A 239 -0.75 13.96 -15.75
C ALA A 239 -0.11 12.55 -15.70
N SER A 240 0.86 12.34 -14.80
CA SER A 240 1.51 11.05 -14.60
C SER A 240 0.52 9.98 -14.12
N ALA A 241 -0.37 10.31 -13.17
CA ALA A 241 -1.41 9.42 -12.68
C ALA A 241 -2.39 9.01 -13.78
N LYS A 242 -2.84 9.98 -14.60
CA LYS A 242 -3.73 9.70 -15.73
C LYS A 242 -3.09 8.76 -16.74
N GLN A 243 -1.78 8.91 -17.01
CA GLN A 243 -1.03 8.01 -17.88
C GLN A 243 -0.85 6.62 -17.27
N ALA A 244 -0.54 6.52 -15.98
CA ALA A 244 -0.49 5.25 -15.26
C ALA A 244 -1.84 4.52 -15.32
N TYR A 245 -2.95 5.25 -15.22
CA TYR A 245 -4.30 4.68 -15.37
C TYR A 245 -4.64 4.25 -16.81
N GLN A 246 -4.10 4.89 -17.85
CA GLN A 246 -4.23 4.35 -19.22
C GLN A 246 -3.47 3.02 -19.34
N LEU A 247 -2.24 2.97 -18.83
CA LEU A 247 -1.44 1.74 -18.83
C LEU A 247 -2.13 0.61 -18.04
N TYR A 248 -2.75 0.92 -16.90
CA TYR A 248 -3.58 -0.02 -16.15
C TYR A 248 -4.63 -0.68 -17.06
N LYS A 249 -5.45 0.14 -17.74
CA LYS A 249 -6.51 -0.38 -18.61
C LYS A 249 -5.99 -1.19 -19.79
N GLU A 250 -4.80 -0.86 -20.30
CA GLU A 250 -4.17 -1.60 -21.40
C GLU A 250 -3.60 -2.94 -20.93
N ILE A 251 -2.92 -2.96 -19.78
CA ILE A 251 -2.25 -4.15 -19.23
C ILE A 251 -3.26 -5.15 -18.70
N PHE A 252 -4.27 -4.69 -17.95
CA PHE A 252 -5.32 -5.52 -17.36
C PHE A 252 -6.50 -5.70 -18.31
N ALA A 253 -6.19 -5.94 -19.58
CA ALA A 253 -7.14 -6.23 -20.63
C ALA A 253 -6.65 -7.38 -21.52
N GLY A 254 -7.55 -7.92 -22.33
CA GLY A 254 -7.24 -8.95 -23.31
C GLY A 254 -6.97 -10.34 -22.73
N PRO A 255 -6.53 -11.29 -23.57
CA PRO A 255 -6.57 -12.72 -23.24
C PRO A 255 -5.66 -13.14 -22.09
N ARG A 256 -4.49 -12.49 -21.91
CA ARG A 256 -3.54 -12.82 -20.83
C ARG A 256 -4.17 -12.56 -19.46
N TRP A 257 -4.79 -11.39 -19.28
CA TRP A 257 -5.48 -11.05 -18.05
C TRP A 257 -6.78 -11.84 -17.87
N GLN A 258 -7.57 -12.04 -18.93
CA GLN A 258 -8.81 -12.83 -18.87
C GLN A 258 -8.60 -14.29 -18.44
N ALA A 259 -7.41 -14.85 -18.63
CA ALA A 259 -7.07 -16.19 -18.16
C ALA A 259 -6.75 -16.25 -16.66
N LEU A 260 -6.55 -15.10 -16.00
CA LEU A 260 -6.15 -14.96 -14.60
C LEU A 260 -7.23 -14.30 -13.72
N ALA A 261 -8.18 -13.57 -14.34
CA ALA A 261 -9.22 -12.77 -13.68
C ALA A 261 -10.53 -13.54 -13.43
#